data_AF-A0A537UX95-F1
#
_entry.id   AF-A0A537UX95-F1
#
_cell.length_a   1.000
_cell.length_b   1.000
_cell.length_c   1.000
_cell.angle_alpha   90.00
_cell.angle_beta   90.00
_cell.angle_gamma   90.00
#
_symmetry.space_group_name_H-M   'P 1'
#
loop_
_entity.id
_entity.type
_entity.pdbx_description
1 polymer ?
#
loop_
_entity_poly.entity_id
_entity_poly.type
_entity_poly.pdbx_seq_one_letter_code
_entity_poly.pdbx_strand_id
1 'polypeptide(L)'
;RARGEASAFPSAQIMLDGWMENALLSEPATSVEDRYREILRDSRARDAAAGRTLDGPHLTDLQVIFAPKNMPARDASTGEQKALLIGLVLAHASLVAEMTGITPLLLLDEVVAHLDPERRRAL
;
A
#
# COMPACT_ATOMS: atom_id res chain seq x y z
N ARG A 1 -4.01 -16.91 7.88
CA ARG A 1 -5.18 -17.59 7.26
C ARG A 1 -5.26 -17.12 5.81
N ALA A 2 -5.28 -18.03 4.84
CA ALA A 2 -5.55 -17.67 3.44
C ALA A 2 -6.99 -17.13 3.32
N ARG A 3 -7.14 -15.80 3.24
CA ARG A 3 -8.35 -15.18 2.66
C ARG A 3 -8.05 -15.04 1.16
N GLY A 4 -8.79 -15.56 0.20
CA GLY A 4 -9.97 -16.41 0.19
C GLY A 4 -10.36 -16.56 -1.28
N GLU A 5 -10.61 -17.79 -1.73
CA GLU A 5 -11.16 -18.07 -3.08
C GLU A 5 -12.61 -17.56 -3.25
N ALA A 6 -13.14 -16.79 -2.27
CA ALA A 6 -14.53 -16.31 -2.23
C ALA A 6 -14.67 -14.82 -1.82
N SER A 7 -13.62 -14.00 -1.98
CA SER A 7 -13.78 -12.55 -1.85
C SER A 7 -14.39 -11.99 -3.14
N ALA A 8 -15.51 -11.26 -3.04
CA ALA A 8 -16.09 -10.57 -4.19
C ALA A 8 -15.13 -9.49 -4.75
N PHE A 9 -14.13 -9.07 -3.98
CA PHE A 9 -13.09 -8.11 -4.38
C PHE A 9 -11.79 -8.81 -4.79
N PRO A 10 -11.14 -8.34 -5.87
CA PRO A 10 -9.92 -8.93 -6.39
C PRO A 10 -8.77 -8.85 -5.37
N SER A 11 -7.89 -9.84 -5.39
CA SER A 11 -6.68 -9.82 -4.57
C SER A 11 -5.64 -8.84 -5.13
N ALA A 12 -4.91 -8.21 -4.22
CA ALA A 12 -3.78 -7.34 -4.53
C ALA A 12 -2.49 -7.99 -4.02
N GLN A 13 -1.39 -7.82 -4.77
CA GLN A 13 -0.06 -7.93 -4.19
C GLN A 13 0.47 -6.51 -4.01
N ILE A 14 1.05 -6.23 -2.85
CA ILE A 14 1.58 -4.92 -2.51
C ILE A 14 3.07 -5.02 -2.18
N MET A 15 3.82 -4.01 -2.59
CA MET A 15 5.25 -3.89 -2.31
C MET A 15 5.59 -2.42 -2.10
N LEU A 16 6.54 -2.17 -1.20
CA LEU A 16 7.15 -0.86 -1.05
C LEU A 16 8.40 -0.82 -1.93
N ASP A 17 8.44 0.11 -2.87
CA ASP A 17 9.57 0.36 -3.74
C ASP A 17 10.35 1.56 -3.21
N GLY A 18 11.27 1.26 -2.31
CA GLY A 18 12.18 2.20 -1.68
C GLY A 18 13.44 1.49 -1.24
N TRP A 19 14.58 2.18 -1.31
CA TRP A 19 15.86 1.53 -1.02
C TRP A 19 15.94 1.00 0.41
N MET A 20 15.31 1.69 1.38
CA MET A 20 15.28 1.27 2.78
C MET A 20 14.44 0.03 2.97
N GLU A 21 13.22 0.00 2.41
CA GLU A 21 12.32 -1.13 2.53
C GLU A 21 12.91 -2.38 1.85
N ASN A 22 13.56 -2.19 0.70
CA ASN A 22 14.28 -3.26 0.02
C ASN A 22 15.47 -3.77 0.85
N ALA A 23 16.23 -2.89 1.52
CA ALA A 23 17.34 -3.30 2.39
C ALA A 23 16.85 -4.04 3.64
N LEU A 24 15.73 -3.62 4.24
CA LEU A 24 15.14 -4.26 5.43
C LEU A 24 14.67 -5.69 5.20
N LEU A 25 14.54 -6.14 3.94
CA LEU A 25 14.23 -7.54 3.61
C LEU A 25 15.40 -8.50 3.87
N SER A 26 16.63 -8.00 3.87
CA SER A 26 17.85 -8.82 3.95
C SER A 26 18.89 -8.33 4.95
N GLU A 27 18.76 -7.10 5.45
CA GLU A 27 19.70 -6.46 6.36
C GLU A 27 19.08 -6.15 7.73
N PRO A 28 19.86 -6.17 8.83
CA PRO A 28 19.37 -5.71 10.13
C PRO A 28 18.95 -4.24 10.10
N ALA A 29 17.83 -3.92 10.76
CA ALA A 29 17.30 -2.56 10.82
C ALA A 29 18.31 -1.52 11.32
N THR A 30 19.19 -1.89 12.26
CA THR A 30 20.24 -1.01 12.78
C THR A 30 21.27 -0.62 11.71
N SER A 31 21.62 -1.55 10.81
CA SER A 31 22.57 -1.26 9.72
C SER A 31 21.96 -0.31 8.68
N VAL A 32 20.67 -0.51 8.36
CA VAL A 32 19.92 0.38 7.47
C VAL A 32 19.80 1.78 8.09
N GLU A 33 19.56 1.86 9.40
CA GLU A 33 19.51 3.12 10.14
C GLU A 33 20.85 3.87 10.11
N ASP A 34 21.97 3.18 10.37
CA ASP A 34 23.31 3.79 10.33
C ASP A 34 23.64 4.31 8.92
N ARG A 35 23.36 3.53 7.89
CA ARG A 35 23.49 3.96 6.49
C ARG A 35 22.62 5.17 6.18
N TYR A 36 21.38 5.22 6.68
CA TYR A 36 20.50 6.36 6.45
C TYR A 36 21.03 7.63 7.12
N ARG A 37 21.59 7.53 8.34
CA ARG A 37 22.24 8.65 9.02
C ARG A 37 23.41 9.21 8.22
N GLU A 38 24.22 8.35 7.60
CA GLU A 38 25.32 8.76 6.73
C GLU A 38 24.81 9.49 5.48
N ILE A 39 23.80 8.93 4.80
CA ILE A 39 23.18 9.57 3.63
C ILE A 39 22.67 10.97 3.98
N LEU A 40 21.93 11.12 5.09
CA LEU A 40 21.42 12.41 5.54
C LEU A 40 22.52 13.41 5.91
N ARG A 41 23.64 12.93 6.47
CA ARG A 41 24.80 13.77 6.78
C ARG A 41 25.44 14.29 5.49
N ASP A 42 25.60 13.43 4.51
CA ASP A 42 26.35 13.71 3.29
C ASP A 42 25.46 14.44 2.25
N SER A 43 24.14 14.32 2.32
CA SER A 43 23.17 15.02 1.45
C SER A 43 22.89 16.46 1.87
N ARG A 44 23.31 16.92 3.06
CA ARG A 44 22.92 18.23 3.65
C ARG A 44 22.98 19.41 2.68
N ALA A 45 24.07 19.55 1.92
CA ALA A 45 24.22 20.66 0.97
C ALA A 45 23.23 20.54 -0.21
N ARG A 46 22.99 19.32 -0.71
CA ARG A 46 22.03 19.05 -1.79
C ARG A 46 20.60 19.29 -1.32
N ASP A 47 20.26 18.78 -0.13
CA ASP A 47 18.93 18.95 0.46
C ASP A 47 18.64 20.42 0.76
N ALA A 48 19.63 21.18 1.25
CA ALA A 48 19.52 22.62 1.46
C ALA A 48 19.27 23.37 0.14
N ALA A 49 19.98 23.02 -0.93
CA ALA A 49 19.77 23.61 -2.25
C ALA A 49 18.38 23.26 -2.84
N ALA A 50 17.85 22.08 -2.54
CA ALA A 50 16.53 21.64 -2.97
C ALA A 50 15.38 22.10 -2.06
N GLY A 51 15.69 22.62 -0.86
CA GLY A 51 14.70 23.04 0.14
C GLY A 51 13.91 21.89 0.78
N ARG A 52 14.34 20.64 0.62
CA ARG A 52 13.70 19.43 1.17
C ARG A 52 14.70 18.27 1.25
N THR A 53 14.40 17.28 2.07
CA THR A 53 15.16 16.03 2.13
C THR A 53 14.92 15.18 0.88
N LEU A 54 15.99 14.83 0.17
CA LEU A 54 15.96 14.08 -1.10
C LEU A 54 16.13 12.57 -0.93
N ASP A 55 16.39 12.10 0.29
CA ASP A 55 16.53 10.68 0.63
C ASP A 55 15.70 10.36 1.89
N GLY A 56 14.81 9.39 1.81
CA GLY A 56 13.96 9.02 2.96
C GLY A 56 12.80 8.11 2.59
N PRO A 57 12.15 7.48 3.58
CA PRO A 57 10.99 6.62 3.36
C PRO A 57 9.77 7.40 2.82
N HIS A 58 9.76 8.73 2.97
CA HIS A 58 8.74 9.60 2.36
C HIS A 58 8.76 9.62 0.82
N LEU A 59 9.80 9.07 0.21
CA LEU A 59 9.94 8.95 -1.24
C LEU A 59 9.65 7.54 -1.76
N THR A 60 9.38 6.59 -0.86
CA THR A 60 9.05 5.20 -1.20
C THR A 60 7.70 5.14 -1.91
N ASP A 61 7.64 4.39 -3.01
CA ASP A 61 6.39 4.18 -3.76
C ASP A 61 5.67 2.91 -3.28
N LEU A 62 4.34 2.95 -3.20
CA LEU A 62 3.53 1.77 -2.92
C LEU A 62 3.09 1.15 -4.24
N GLN A 63 3.80 0.11 -4.66
CA GLN A 63 3.44 -0.66 -5.85
C GLN A 63 2.30 -1.62 -5.53
N VAL A 64 1.29 -1.61 -6.41
CA VAL A 64 0.14 -2.50 -6.31
C VAL A 64 0.00 -3.29 -7.61
N ILE A 65 -0.02 -4.61 -7.50
CA ILE A 65 -0.27 -5.53 -8.61
C ILE A 65 -1.70 -6.07 -8.50
N PHE A 66 -2.44 -5.96 -9.59
CA PHE A 66 -3.73 -6.62 -9.76
C PHE A 66 -3.50 -8.11 -9.99
N ALA A 67 -3.56 -8.90 -8.92
CA ALA A 67 -3.15 -10.30 -8.91
C ALA A 67 -3.87 -11.18 -9.94
N PRO A 68 -5.20 -11.02 -10.23
CA PRO A 68 -5.89 -11.88 -11.19
C PRO A 68 -5.32 -11.83 -12.62
N LYS A 69 -4.70 -10.73 -13.03
CA LYS A 69 -4.05 -10.58 -14.35
C LYS A 69 -2.54 -10.43 -14.27
N ASN A 70 -1.98 -10.46 -13.06
CA ASN A 70 -0.56 -10.23 -12.80
C ASN A 70 -0.03 -8.97 -13.52
N MET A 71 -0.70 -7.84 -13.33
CA MET A 71 -0.34 -6.57 -13.98
C MET A 71 -0.33 -5.41 -12.99
N PRO A 72 0.42 -4.32 -13.25
CA PRO A 72 0.34 -3.14 -12.41
C PRO A 72 -1.09 -2.62 -12.31
N ALA A 73 -1.52 -2.24 -11.11
CA ALA A 73 -2.89 -1.77 -10.88
C ALA A 73 -3.23 -0.53 -11.73
N ARG A 74 -2.24 0.34 -11.98
CA ARG A 74 -2.37 1.52 -12.85
C ARG A 74 -2.75 1.19 -14.30
N ASP A 75 -2.46 -0.02 -14.75
CA ASP A 75 -2.74 -0.49 -16.11
C ASP A 75 -4.08 -1.26 -16.18
N ALA A 76 -4.71 -1.57 -15.04
CA ALA A 76 -6.01 -2.22 -14.99
C ALA A 76 -7.15 -1.26 -15.40
N SER A 77 -8.31 -1.80 -15.80
CA SER A 77 -9.46 -0.95 -16.14
C SER A 77 -9.95 -0.13 -14.93
N THR A 78 -10.64 0.99 -15.17
CA THR A 78 -11.17 1.84 -14.08
C THR A 78 -12.06 1.07 -13.10
N GLY A 79 -12.85 0.11 -13.59
CA GLY A 79 -13.69 -0.75 -12.75
C GLY A 79 -12.86 -1.69 -11.87
N GLU A 80 -11.81 -2.28 -12.44
CA GLU A 80 -10.87 -3.15 -11.70
C GLU A 80 -10.07 -2.38 -10.66
N GLN A 81 -9.59 -1.18 -11.00
CA GLN A 81 -8.90 -0.29 -10.06
C GLN A 81 -9.79 0.07 -8.87
N LYS A 82 -11.04 0.46 -9.12
CA LYS A 82 -12.02 0.76 -8.06
C LYS A 82 -12.26 -0.46 -7.18
N ALA A 83 -12.50 -1.63 -7.79
CA ALA A 83 -12.69 -2.87 -7.05
C ALA A 83 -11.48 -3.26 -6.19
N LEU A 84 -10.27 -3.10 -6.72
CA LEU A 84 -9.03 -3.36 -6.01
C LEU A 84 -8.85 -2.41 -4.83
N LEU A 85 -9.09 -1.11 -5.02
CA LEU A 85 -9.01 -0.11 -3.96
C LEU A 85 -9.98 -0.41 -2.82
N ILE A 86 -11.22 -0.77 -3.13
CA ILE A 86 -12.22 -1.14 -2.11
C ILE A 86 -11.76 -2.39 -1.36
N GLY A 87 -11.25 -3.40 -2.07
CA GLY A 87 -10.66 -4.59 -1.46
C GLY A 87 -9.54 -4.23 -0.48
N LEU A 88 -8.64 -3.32 -0.85
CA LEU A 88 -7.55 -2.84 0.01
C LEU A 88 -8.08 -2.11 1.25
N VAL A 89 -9.08 -1.24 1.10
CA VAL A 89 -9.70 -0.52 2.21
C VAL A 89 -10.39 -1.47 3.19
N LEU A 90 -11.12 -2.47 2.69
CA LEU A 90 -11.75 -3.50 3.53
C LEU A 90 -10.74 -4.39 4.24
N ALA A 91 -9.65 -4.75 3.56
CA ALA A 91 -8.53 -5.48 4.16
C ALA A 91 -7.87 -4.67 5.28
N HIS A 92 -7.65 -3.37 5.06
CA HIS A 92 -7.13 -2.48 6.08
C HIS A 92 -8.08 -2.33 7.28
N ALA A 93 -9.38 -2.14 7.05
CA ALA A 93 -10.38 -2.09 8.12
C ALA A 93 -10.40 -3.38 8.95
N SER A 94 -10.28 -4.54 8.29
CA SER A 94 -10.14 -5.83 8.98
C SER A 94 -8.87 -5.91 9.83
N LEU A 95 -7.74 -5.45 9.30
CA LEU A 95 -6.46 -5.42 10.00
C LEU A 95 -6.53 -4.51 11.23
N VAL A 96 -7.13 -3.32 11.10
CA VAL A 96 -7.34 -2.39 12.22
C VAL A 96 -8.18 -3.04 13.31
N ALA A 97 -9.27 -3.73 12.95
CA ALA A 97 -10.09 -4.45 13.92
C ALA A 97 -9.33 -5.58 14.62
N GLU A 98 -8.51 -6.34 13.89
CA GLU A 98 -7.67 -7.39 14.47
C GLU A 98 -6.60 -6.84 15.41
N MET A 99 -5.95 -5.72 15.06
CA MET A 99 -4.87 -5.13 15.85
C MET A 99 -5.37 -4.39 17.10
N THR A 100 -6.54 -3.77 17.02
CA THR A 100 -7.04 -2.87 18.07
C THR A 100 -8.19 -3.46 18.88
N GLY A 101 -8.85 -4.50 18.37
CA GLY A 101 -10.11 -5.02 18.92
C GLY A 101 -11.32 -4.12 18.66
N ILE A 102 -11.16 -3.02 17.91
CA ILE A 102 -12.22 -2.06 17.61
C ILE A 102 -12.60 -2.18 16.15
N THR A 103 -13.87 -2.50 15.87
CA THR A 103 -14.38 -2.51 14.50
C THR A 103 -14.54 -1.07 13.99
N PRO A 104 -13.81 -0.63 12.96
CA PRO A 104 -13.89 0.74 12.47
C PRO A 104 -15.20 1.00 11.72
N LEU A 105 -15.73 2.21 11.86
CA LEU A 105 -16.81 2.71 10.99
C LEU A 105 -16.21 3.11 9.64
N LEU A 106 -16.68 2.50 8.56
CA LEU A 106 -16.21 2.80 7.21
C LEU A 106 -17.17 3.76 6.49
N LEU A 107 -16.63 4.84 5.95
CA LEU A 107 -17.36 5.81 5.13
C LEU A 107 -16.93 5.65 3.67
N LEU A 108 -17.87 5.23 2.82
CA LEU A 108 -17.64 4.99 1.40
C LEU A 108 -18.51 5.95 0.59
N ASP A 109 -17.92 7.02 0.07
CA ASP A 109 -18.64 8.03 -0.72
C ASP A 109 -18.73 7.64 -2.20
N GLU A 110 -19.93 7.69 -2.79
CA GLU A 110 -20.23 7.36 -4.20
C GLU A 110 -19.80 5.96 -4.69
N VAL A 111 -19.29 5.10 -3.82
CA VAL A 111 -18.65 3.84 -4.22
C VAL A 111 -19.69 2.78 -4.61
N VAL A 112 -20.83 2.76 -3.91
CA VAL A 112 -21.87 1.74 -4.06
C VAL A 112 -22.59 1.85 -5.41
N ALA A 113 -22.72 3.06 -5.96
CA ALA A 113 -23.36 3.31 -7.25
C ALA A 113 -22.58 2.68 -8.43
N HIS A 114 -21.28 2.49 -8.26
CA HIS A 114 -20.38 1.97 -9.29
C HIS A 114 -20.05 0.48 -9.13
N LEU A 115 -20.58 -0.17 -8.08
CA LEU A 115 -20.41 -1.60 -7.86
C LEU A 115 -21.51 -2.41 -8.54
N ASP A 116 -21.11 -3.53 -9.12
CA ASP A 116 -22.05 -4.55 -9.57
C ASP A 116 -22.83 -5.16 -8.37
N PRO A 117 -24.01 -5.78 -8.62
CA PRO A 117 -24.86 -6.30 -7.55
C PRO A 117 -24.22 -7.40 -6.69
N GLU A 118 -23.21 -8.10 -7.17
CA GLU A 118 -22.50 -9.12 -6.42
C GLU A 118 -21.57 -8.47 -5.40
N ARG A 119 -20.74 -7.52 -5.82
CA ARG A 119 -19.85 -6.77 -4.93
C ARG A 119 -20.60 -5.96 -3.89
N ARG A 120 -21.75 -5.39 -4.26
CA ARG A 120 -22.60 -4.64 -3.31
C ARG A 120 -23.14 -5.54 -2.18
N ARG A 121 -23.42 -6.81 -2.45
CA ARG A 121 -23.88 -7.77 -1.43
C ARG A 121 -22.76 -8.27 -0.50
N ALA A 122 -21.51 -8.10 -0.91
CA ALA A 122 -20.35 -8.53 -0.16
C ALA A 122 -19.80 -7.48 0.83
N LEU A 123 -20.37 -6.26 0.81
CA LEU A 123 -20.12 -5.19 1.78
C LEU A 123 -21.09 -5.34 2.96
#